data_AF-A0A965JVR8-F1
#
_entry.id   AF-A0A965JVR8-F1
#
_cell.length_a   1.000
_cell.length_b   1.000
_cell.length_c   1.000
_cell.angle_alpha   90.00
_cell.angle_beta   90.00
_cell.angle_gamma   90.00
#
_symmetry.space_group_name_H-M   'P 1'
#
loop_
_entity.id
_entity.type
_entity.pdbx_description
1 polymer ?
#
loop_
_entity_poly.entity_id
_entity_poly.type
_entity_poly.pdbx_seq_one_letter_code
_entity_poly.pdbx_strand_id
1 'polypeptide(L)'
;MKSTVALLCIFLVSGFILIRCHVVKTIDPNLVIVVPTPSDNLQSDAKIALGRSLFFDKRLSLDGTISCATCHDPKKGFNDQLRKSIGINGQETERNASSILNAGFLKTAMFDAHLATLEMQVIVPLQEKTEMGHNMKELIPQLRKIKEYQ
;
A
#
# COMPACT_ATOMS: atom_id res chain seq x y z
N MET A 1 -40.63 18.55 -53.21
CA MET A 1 -40.29 19.04 -51.84
C MET A 1 -40.43 17.99 -50.72
N LYS A 2 -41.14 16.86 -50.89
CA LYS A 2 -41.27 15.83 -49.83
C LYS A 2 -40.16 14.75 -49.84
N SER A 3 -39.49 14.55 -50.98
CA SER A 3 -38.50 13.46 -51.14
C SER A 3 -37.08 13.82 -50.67
N THR A 4 -36.74 15.11 -50.59
CA THR A 4 -35.40 15.58 -50.21
C THR A 4 -35.17 15.56 -48.69
N VAL A 5 -36.25 15.72 -47.91
CA VAL A 5 -36.20 15.67 -46.44
C VAL A 5 -35.98 14.23 -45.93
N ALA A 6 -36.56 13.23 -46.60
CA ALA A 6 -36.41 11.82 -46.23
C ALA A 6 -34.96 11.32 -46.40
N LEU A 7 -34.25 11.78 -47.42
CA LEU A 7 -32.86 11.39 -47.66
C LEU A 7 -31.89 12.00 -46.63
N LEU A 8 -32.16 13.24 -46.18
CA LEU A 8 -31.35 13.93 -45.17
C LEU A 8 -31.48 13.27 -43.78
N CYS A 9 -32.67 12.75 -43.44
CA CYS A 9 -32.88 12.01 -42.19
C CYS A 9 -32.16 10.64 -42.18
N ILE A 10 -32.05 9.96 -43.32
CA ILE A 10 -31.34 8.67 -43.41
C ILE A 10 -29.82 8.84 -43.22
N PHE A 11 -29.24 9.92 -43.75
CA PHE A 11 -27.82 10.24 -43.54
C PHE A 11 -27.50 10.67 -42.10
N LEU A 12 -28.43 11.35 -41.41
CA LEU A 12 -28.25 11.73 -40.01
C LEU A 12 -28.37 10.54 -39.04
N VAL A 13 -29.19 9.54 -39.36
CA VAL A 13 -29.33 8.31 -38.55
C VAL A 13 -28.22 7.31 -38.86
N SER A 14 -27.72 7.21 -40.09
CA SER A 14 -26.59 6.32 -40.45
C SER A 14 -25.23 6.85 -39.98
N GLY A 15 -25.06 8.18 -39.92
CA GLY A 15 -23.84 8.82 -39.39
C GLY A 15 -23.58 8.53 -37.91
N PHE A 16 -24.64 8.32 -37.12
CA PHE A 16 -24.53 7.96 -35.70
C PHE A 16 -24.17 6.49 -35.46
N ILE A 17 -24.40 5.60 -36.43
CA ILE A 17 -24.11 4.16 -36.31
C ILE A 17 -22.62 3.85 -36.56
N LEU A 18 -21.92 4.69 -37.35
CA LEU A 18 -20.49 4.51 -37.65
C LEU A 18 -19.55 5.05 -36.57
N ILE A 19 -20.05 5.86 -35.63
CA ILE A 19 -19.35 6.16 -34.38
C ILE A 19 -19.66 5.03 -33.39
N ARG A 20 -19.29 3.79 -33.75
CA ARG A 20 -19.00 2.82 -32.69
C ARG A 20 -17.77 3.38 -31.99
N CYS A 21 -17.98 3.94 -30.81
CA CYS A 21 -16.93 4.12 -29.83
C CYS A 21 -16.29 2.74 -29.69
N HIS A 22 -15.15 2.53 -30.38
CA HIS A 22 -14.35 1.36 -30.16
C HIS A 22 -13.87 1.57 -28.75
N VAL A 23 -14.49 0.88 -27.79
CA VAL A 23 -13.93 0.74 -26.46
C VAL A 23 -12.59 0.08 -26.69
N VAL A 24 -11.56 0.90 -26.90
CA VAL A 24 -10.18 0.49 -26.76
C VAL A 24 -10.15 0.02 -25.33
N LYS A 25 -10.13 -1.30 -25.16
CA LYS A 25 -9.90 -1.93 -23.88
C LYS A 25 -8.61 -1.29 -23.38
N THR A 26 -8.73 -0.33 -22.47
CA THR A 26 -7.58 0.38 -21.93
C THR A 26 -6.66 -0.69 -21.41
N ILE A 27 -5.50 -0.85 -22.03
CA ILE A 27 -4.45 -1.70 -21.48
C ILE A 27 -4.19 -1.09 -20.12
N ASP A 28 -4.54 -1.82 -19.06
CA ASP A 28 -4.22 -1.39 -17.71
C ASP A 28 -2.70 -1.19 -17.67
N PRO A 29 -2.20 0.03 -17.45
CA PRO A 29 -0.76 0.28 -17.43
C PRO A 29 -0.06 -0.52 -16.31
N ASN A 30 -0.81 -1.08 -15.35
CA ASN A 30 -0.29 -1.97 -14.31
C ASN A 30 -0.22 -3.45 -14.74
N LEU A 31 -0.77 -3.83 -15.90
CA LEU A 31 -0.81 -5.23 -16.36
C LEU A 31 0.59 -5.80 -16.68
N VAL A 32 1.62 -4.96 -16.73
CA VAL A 32 3.00 -5.35 -17.11
C VAL A 32 4.02 -5.10 -15.99
N ILE A 33 3.63 -4.48 -14.87
CA ILE A 33 4.56 -4.21 -13.77
C ILE A 33 4.52 -5.38 -12.79
N VAL A 34 5.53 -6.25 -12.87
CA VAL A 34 5.73 -7.33 -11.90
C VAL A 34 6.53 -6.77 -10.72
N VAL A 35 5.92 -6.75 -9.53
CA VAL A 35 6.62 -6.38 -8.30
C VAL A 35 7.63 -7.48 -7.95
N PRO A 36 8.91 -7.15 -7.71
CA PRO A 36 9.91 -8.11 -7.24
C PRO A 36 9.40 -8.84 -6.00
N THR A 37 9.37 -10.18 -6.05
CA THR A 37 8.94 -11.02 -4.94
C THR A 37 10.09 -11.94 -4.53
N PRO A 38 10.53 -11.96 -3.26
CA PRO A 38 11.58 -12.86 -2.80
C PRO A 38 11.17 -14.33 -2.97
N SER A 39 12.09 -15.18 -3.43
CA SER A 39 11.82 -16.60 -3.65
C SER A 39 11.53 -17.38 -2.37
N ASP A 40 12.05 -16.90 -1.24
CA ASP A 40 11.82 -17.44 0.11
C ASP A 40 10.60 -16.84 0.82
N ASN A 41 9.97 -15.81 0.23
CA ASN A 41 8.76 -15.17 0.75
C ASN A 41 7.71 -14.92 -0.35
N LEU A 42 7.28 -16.00 -1.01
CA LEU A 42 6.24 -15.92 -2.04
C LEU A 42 4.92 -15.34 -1.52
N GLN A 43 4.26 -14.54 -2.34
CA GLN A 43 2.96 -13.96 -2.02
C GLN A 43 1.84 -15.00 -2.12
N SER A 44 0.83 -14.86 -1.26
CA SER A 44 -0.45 -15.56 -1.33
C SER A 44 -1.55 -14.64 -0.82
N ASP A 45 -2.79 -14.86 -1.22
CA ASP A 45 -3.92 -14.03 -0.78
C ASP A 45 -4.04 -14.01 0.75
N ALA A 46 -3.81 -15.15 1.41
CA ALA A 46 -3.80 -15.25 2.87
C ALA A 46 -2.66 -14.42 3.50
N LYS A 47 -1.46 -14.44 2.92
CA LYS A 47 -0.32 -13.65 3.43
C LYS A 47 -0.54 -12.16 3.23
N ILE A 48 -1.11 -11.76 2.09
CA ILE A 48 -1.47 -10.37 1.80
C ILE A 48 -2.56 -9.88 2.78
N ALA A 49 -3.58 -10.71 3.03
CA ALA A 49 -4.64 -10.39 3.99
C ALA A 49 -4.09 -10.25 5.42
N LEU A 50 -3.24 -11.19 5.87
CA LEU A 50 -2.59 -11.11 7.17
C LEU A 50 -1.69 -9.86 7.29
N GLY A 51 -0.85 -9.61 6.30
CA GLY A 51 0.02 -8.43 6.25
C GLY A 51 -0.78 -7.13 6.30
N ARG A 52 -1.92 -7.07 5.59
CA ARG A 52 -2.85 -5.93 5.68
C ARG A 52 -3.41 -5.77 7.08
N SER A 53 -3.87 -6.84 7.72
CA SER A 53 -4.40 -6.76 9.09
C SER A 53 -3.34 -6.23 10.06
N LEU A 54 -2.12 -6.77 10.01
CA LEU A 54 -1.00 -6.33 10.84
C LEU A 54 -0.63 -4.85 10.60
N PHE A 55 -0.64 -4.39 9.35
CA PHE A 55 -0.29 -3.01 9.00
C PHE A 55 -1.12 -1.95 9.74
N PHE A 56 -2.38 -2.25 10.03
CA PHE A 56 -3.31 -1.36 10.76
C PHE A 56 -3.47 -1.74 12.23
N ASP A 57 -2.81 -2.78 12.72
CA ASP A 57 -3.00 -3.27 14.09
C ASP A 57 -2.12 -2.52 15.09
N LYS A 58 -2.76 -1.74 15.97
CA LYS A 58 -2.06 -1.00 17.02
C LYS A 58 -1.52 -1.89 18.14
N ARG A 59 -1.99 -3.14 18.27
CA ARG A 59 -1.45 -4.10 19.24
C ARG A 59 0.02 -4.47 18.98
N LEU A 60 0.57 -4.04 17.84
CA LEU A 60 1.99 -4.17 17.53
C LEU A 60 2.87 -3.18 18.32
N SER A 61 2.37 -2.01 18.72
CA SER A 61 3.12 -1.11 19.60
C SER A 61 2.96 -1.51 21.06
N LEU A 62 4.00 -1.26 21.86
CA LEU A 62 4.04 -1.67 23.26
C LEU A 62 2.90 -1.06 24.10
N ASP A 63 2.45 0.15 23.77
CA ASP A 63 1.36 0.85 24.46
C ASP A 63 -0.01 0.75 23.76
N GLY A 64 -0.09 0.05 22.61
CA GLY A 64 -1.31 -0.06 21.83
C GLY A 64 -1.77 1.22 21.10
N THR A 65 -0.92 2.25 20.96
CA THR A 65 -1.32 3.53 20.34
C THR A 65 -0.92 3.68 18.86
N ILE A 66 0.12 2.99 18.41
CA ILE A 66 0.76 3.15 17.09
C ILE A 66 0.63 1.86 16.27
N SER A 67 0.38 2.00 14.96
CA SER A 67 0.47 0.93 13.95
C SER A 67 1.37 1.42 12.81
N CYS A 68 1.72 0.55 11.85
CA CYS A 68 2.46 0.98 10.66
C CYS A 68 1.71 2.10 9.91
N ALA A 69 0.38 1.99 9.83
CA ALA A 69 -0.50 2.98 9.21
C ALA A 69 -0.55 4.34 9.92
N THR A 70 -0.10 4.43 11.18
CA THR A 70 -0.03 5.72 11.89
C THR A 70 0.99 6.66 11.23
N CYS A 71 2.15 6.11 10.87
CA CYS A 71 3.24 6.86 10.22
C CYS A 71 3.19 6.75 8.68
N HIS A 72 2.57 5.68 8.16
CA HIS A 72 2.44 5.41 6.72
C HIS A 72 0.97 5.38 6.28
N ASP A 73 0.27 6.52 6.42
CA ASP A 73 -1.16 6.63 6.17
C ASP A 73 -1.50 6.55 4.65
N PRO A 74 -2.30 5.58 4.19
CA PRO A 74 -2.71 5.47 2.80
C PRO A 74 -3.35 6.74 2.22
N LYS A 75 -4.06 7.52 3.04
CA LYS A 75 -4.72 8.78 2.61
C LYS A 75 -3.73 9.92 2.36
N LYS A 76 -2.50 9.78 2.86
CA LYS A 76 -1.43 10.78 2.75
C LYS A 76 -0.31 10.33 1.80
N GLY A 77 -0.55 9.31 0.99
CA GLY A 77 0.48 8.73 0.13
C GLY A 77 1.45 7.86 0.91
N PHE A 78 0.96 7.15 1.94
CA PHE A 78 1.73 6.24 2.80
C PHE A 78 2.91 6.89 3.54
N ASN A 79 2.71 8.15 3.97
CA ASN A 79 3.54 8.87 4.94
C ASN A 79 2.60 9.62 5.92
N ASP A 80 3.15 10.35 6.88
CA ASP A 80 2.38 11.11 7.87
C ASP A 80 2.31 12.62 7.60
N GLN A 81 3.09 13.10 6.62
CA GLN A 81 3.32 14.50 6.26
C GLN A 81 3.94 15.35 7.38
N LEU A 82 4.69 14.71 8.29
CA LEU A 82 5.39 15.40 9.36
C LEU A 82 6.88 15.54 9.04
N ARG A 83 7.51 16.59 9.60
CA ARG A 83 8.98 16.73 9.54
C ARG A 83 9.68 15.57 10.24
N LYS A 84 9.07 15.08 11.33
CA LYS A 84 9.43 13.89 12.09
C LYS A 84 8.15 13.28 12.64
N SER A 85 8.09 11.97 12.66
CA SER A 85 6.90 11.24 13.11
C SER A 85 6.72 11.34 14.62
N ILE A 86 5.50 11.10 15.08
CA ILE A 86 5.17 10.97 16.50
C ILE A 86 4.84 9.50 16.76
N GLY A 87 5.69 8.83 17.52
CA GLY A 87 5.49 7.43 17.88
C GLY A 87 4.97 7.26 19.30
N ILE A 88 5.37 6.15 19.92
CA ILE A 88 4.88 5.69 21.21
C ILE A 88 5.08 6.75 22.32
N ASN A 89 4.11 6.85 23.24
CA ASN A 89 4.11 7.85 24.32
C ASN A 89 4.22 9.32 23.84
N GLY A 90 3.88 9.60 22.58
CA GLY A 90 3.97 10.95 22.00
C GLY A 90 5.40 11.41 21.72
N GLN A 91 6.36 10.49 21.64
CA GLN A 91 7.76 10.83 21.37
C GLN A 91 7.97 11.17 19.90
N GLU A 92 8.81 12.18 19.63
CA GLU A 92 9.23 12.53 18.28
C GLU A 92 10.34 11.57 17.81
N THR A 93 10.22 11.03 16.60
CA THR A 93 11.23 10.15 16.01
C THR A 93 12.44 10.95 15.49
N GLU A 94 13.50 10.26 15.08
CA GLU A 94 14.71 10.94 14.56
C GLU A 94 14.50 11.57 13.18
N ARG A 95 13.60 11.00 12.36
CA ARG A 95 13.41 11.33 10.94
C ARG A 95 11.94 11.33 10.54
N ASN A 96 11.63 11.89 9.38
CA ASN A 96 10.30 11.76 8.79
C ASN A 96 10.02 10.30 8.37
N ALA A 97 8.75 9.90 8.41
CA ALA A 97 8.31 8.70 7.72
C ALA A 97 8.34 8.94 6.20
N SER A 98 9.15 8.17 5.49
CA SER A 98 9.16 8.20 4.01
C SER A 98 7.93 7.49 3.46
N SER A 99 7.48 7.87 2.26
CA SER A 99 6.43 7.09 1.58
C SER A 99 6.91 5.68 1.31
N ILE A 100 6.06 4.69 1.59
CA ILE A 100 6.34 3.28 1.25
C ILE A 100 5.64 2.83 -0.04
N LEU A 101 5.00 3.76 -0.77
CA LEU A 101 4.55 3.46 -2.13
C LEU A 101 5.75 3.05 -2.98
N ASN A 102 5.61 1.95 -3.71
CA ASN A 102 6.65 1.38 -4.57
C ASN A 102 7.91 0.88 -3.82
N ALA A 103 7.87 0.74 -2.48
CA ALA A 103 9.02 0.25 -1.71
C ALA A 103 9.49 -1.16 -2.14
N GLY A 104 8.59 -1.98 -2.71
CA GLY A 104 8.93 -3.31 -3.26
C GLY A 104 9.88 -3.29 -4.46
N PHE A 105 10.14 -2.13 -5.08
CA PHE A 105 11.11 -1.98 -6.17
C PHE A 105 12.48 -1.49 -5.70
N LEU A 106 12.62 -1.13 -4.42
CA LEU A 106 13.89 -0.66 -3.88
C LEU A 106 14.86 -1.83 -3.72
N LYS A 107 16.15 -1.60 -4.03
CA LYS A 107 17.22 -2.57 -3.79
C LYS A 107 17.61 -2.66 -2.33
N THR A 108 17.44 -1.56 -1.61
CA THR A 108 17.74 -1.43 -0.19
C THR A 108 16.69 -0.56 0.49
N ALA A 109 16.62 -0.73 1.80
CA ALA A 109 15.67 -0.13 2.71
C ALA A 109 16.40 0.82 3.67
N MET A 110 15.62 1.62 4.41
CA MET A 110 16.07 2.69 5.31
C MET A 110 16.70 3.90 4.60
N PHE A 111 16.80 5.01 5.33
CA PHE A 111 17.30 6.30 4.82
C PHE A 111 18.78 6.24 4.40
N ASP A 112 19.57 5.44 5.10
CA ASP A 112 20.99 5.17 4.87
C ASP A 112 21.24 3.90 4.03
N ALA A 113 20.17 3.31 3.47
CA ALA A 113 20.24 2.26 2.45
C ALA A 113 20.97 0.97 2.88
N HIS A 114 21.02 0.64 4.17
CA HIS A 114 21.82 -0.48 4.69
C HIS A 114 21.06 -1.81 4.84
N LEU A 115 19.73 -1.83 4.74
CA LEU A 115 18.95 -3.06 4.84
C LEU A 115 18.60 -3.61 3.45
N ALA A 116 18.78 -4.92 3.25
CA ALA A 116 18.62 -5.53 1.94
C ALA A 116 17.16 -5.84 1.57
N THR A 117 16.25 -5.96 2.54
CA THR A 117 14.87 -6.38 2.29
C THR A 117 13.86 -5.66 3.18
N LEU A 118 12.59 -5.67 2.76
CA LEU A 118 11.48 -5.10 3.56
C LEU A 118 11.22 -5.92 4.83
N GLU A 119 11.47 -7.22 4.79
CA GLU A 119 11.37 -8.12 5.95
C GLU A 119 12.41 -7.77 7.03
N MET A 120 13.59 -7.29 6.64
CA MET A 120 14.55 -6.74 7.62
C MET A 120 14.10 -5.36 8.10
N GLN A 121 13.61 -4.51 7.19
CA GLN A 121 13.16 -3.16 7.52
C GLN A 121 12.07 -3.15 8.60
N VAL A 122 11.06 -4.01 8.51
CA VAL A 122 9.90 -4.00 9.42
C VAL A 122 10.27 -4.27 10.88
N ILE A 123 11.41 -4.93 11.14
CA ILE A 123 11.87 -5.24 12.49
C ILE A 123 12.33 -3.97 13.23
N VAL A 124 12.85 -2.98 12.50
CA VAL A 124 13.34 -1.72 13.06
C VAL A 124 12.23 -0.93 13.75
N PRO A 125 11.14 -0.48 13.07
CA PRO A 125 10.09 0.33 13.70
C PRO A 125 9.39 -0.40 14.85
N LEU A 126 9.25 -1.74 14.76
CA LEU A 126 8.66 -2.56 15.81
C LEU A 126 9.44 -2.47 17.12
N GLN A 127 10.78 -2.44 17.06
CA GLN A 127 11.65 -2.44 18.23
C GLN A 127 12.19 -1.05 18.59
N GLU A 128 12.11 -0.08 17.69
CA GLU A 128 12.63 1.26 17.93
C GLU A 128 11.82 1.99 19.00
N LYS A 129 12.51 2.52 20.02
CA LYS A 129 11.91 2.97 21.29
C LYS A 129 11.02 4.19 21.13
N THR A 130 11.31 5.01 20.11
CA THR A 130 10.54 6.22 19.79
C THR A 130 9.44 5.95 18.76
N GLU A 131 9.41 4.76 18.15
CA GLU A 131 8.41 4.37 17.16
C GLU A 131 7.34 3.46 17.79
N MET A 132 7.51 2.14 17.76
CA MET A 132 6.55 1.19 18.35
C MET A 132 7.02 0.58 19.67
N GLY A 133 8.34 0.61 19.93
CA GLY A 133 8.95 0.30 21.23
C GLY A 133 8.74 -1.12 21.75
N HIS A 134 8.30 -2.06 20.93
CA HIS A 134 7.97 -3.42 21.37
C HIS A 134 9.16 -4.38 21.25
N ASN A 135 9.32 -5.29 22.21
CA ASN A 135 10.26 -6.41 22.07
C ASN A 135 9.64 -7.57 21.27
N MET A 136 10.30 -8.03 20.21
CA MET A 136 9.82 -9.15 19.38
C MET A 136 9.66 -10.47 20.15
N LYS A 137 10.48 -10.72 21.18
CA LYS A 137 10.38 -11.92 22.03
C LYS A 137 9.07 -11.93 22.84
N GLU A 138 8.51 -10.76 23.10
CA GLU A 138 7.26 -10.59 23.83
C GLU A 138 6.06 -10.50 22.86
N LEU A 139 6.23 -9.77 21.75
CA LEU A 139 5.18 -9.54 20.77
C LEU A 139 4.71 -10.84 20.10
N ILE A 140 5.62 -11.71 19.67
CA ILE A 140 5.25 -12.93 18.94
C ILE A 140 4.35 -13.87 19.78
N PRO A 141 4.65 -14.18 21.05
CA PRO A 141 3.72 -14.91 21.92
C PRO A 141 2.37 -14.24 22.11
N GLN A 142 2.30 -12.91 22.10
CA GLN A 142 1.03 -12.18 22.21
C GLN A 142 0.20 -12.34 20.93
N LEU A 143 0.81 -12.15 19.76
CA LEU A 143 0.13 -12.29 18.46
C LEU A 143 -0.42 -13.71 18.26
N ARG A 144 0.29 -14.74 18.73
CA ARG A 144 -0.17 -16.14 18.67
C ARG A 144 -1.44 -16.43 19.49
N LYS A 145 -1.76 -15.58 20.47
CA LYS A 145 -2.98 -15.72 21.28
C LYS A 145 -4.20 -15.07 20.61
N ILE A 146 -3.99 -14.30 19.55
CA ILE A 146 -5.05 -13.63 18.80
C ILE A 146 -5.63 -14.63 17.81
N LYS A 147 -6.89 -15.04 18.04
CA LYS A 147 -7.56 -16.08 17.26
C LYS A 147 -7.67 -15.69 15.79
N GLU A 148 -7.80 -14.40 15.51
CA GLU A 148 -7.89 -13.82 14.17
C GLU A 148 -6.60 -13.99 13.35
N TYR A 149 -5.47 -14.32 13.99
CA TYR A 149 -4.17 -14.54 13.33
C TYR A 149 -3.76 -16.02 13.20
N GLN A 150 -4.62 -16.97 13.61
CA GLN A 150 -4.38 -18.42 13.48
C GLN A 150 -5.13 -19.00 12.27
#